data_AF-A0A2G9P0M7-F1
#
_entry.id   AF-A0A2G9P0M7-F1
#
_cell.length_a   1.000
_cell.length_b   1.000
_cell.length_c   1.000
_cell.angle_alpha   90.00
_cell.angle_beta   90.00
_cell.angle_gamma   90.00
#
_symmetry.space_group_name_H-M   'P 1'
#
loop_
_entity.id
_entity.type
_entity.pdbx_description
1 polymer ?
#
loop_
_entity_poly.entity_id
_entity_poly.type
_entity_poly.pdbx_seq_one_letter_code
_entity_poly.pdbx_strand_id
1 'polypeptide(L)'
;SLKRENPHLNEDVVLIRALRDSNLPKFLTDDADLFSGIISDLFPGVIIPEHDYGSLQSTIIDVMLARGLQPVARMVHKVIQFFETMIVRHGVMLVGPTGGGKTTVYQILADALTALFKAGETHHFYQPVKTYVLNPKSITMGELYGEVNNLTLEWKDGLMALSVRTAVNDTSKDHKWIVCDGPVDALWIENMNTVLDDNKMLCLANSERIKFTPQIHMVFEVQDLKVASPATVSRCGMVYIDPEELKWMPYVQTWIAGLPSKINDDTKKHILDLFERYIEDGLKFVTRKCTQAIPQVDISKVTTLCCLLESLLLGKGGPDLMMDQTRLNSIVCQTFVFCYVWSVGGNLTENYWDAFDTFIRQQFEDNPEAKSSNKLEISKYIY
;
A
#
# COMPACT_ATOMS: atom_id res chain seq x y z
N SER A 1 -10.60 3.42 -27.64
CA SER A 1 -9.95 4.73 -27.87
C SER A 1 -10.95 5.78 -27.46
N LEU A 2 -10.60 6.64 -26.49
CA LEU A 2 -11.52 7.56 -25.80
C LEU A 2 -12.42 8.38 -26.75
N LYS A 3 -11.88 8.85 -27.89
CA LYS A 3 -12.66 9.59 -28.91
C LYS A 3 -13.68 8.73 -29.67
N ARG A 4 -13.39 7.43 -29.85
CA ARG A 4 -14.32 6.48 -30.49
C ARG A 4 -15.45 6.04 -29.55
N GLU A 5 -15.17 5.99 -28.25
CA GLU A 5 -16.16 5.66 -27.23
C GLU A 5 -17.05 6.86 -26.87
N ASN A 6 -16.56 8.10 -27.06
CA ASN A 6 -17.31 9.32 -26.77
C ASN A 6 -17.38 10.29 -27.97
N PRO A 7 -18.03 9.90 -29.09
CA PRO A 7 -18.06 10.73 -30.31
C PRO A 7 -18.86 12.03 -30.16
N HIS A 8 -19.69 12.17 -29.12
CA HIS A 8 -20.56 13.32 -28.88
C HIS A 8 -19.95 14.37 -27.93
N LEU A 9 -18.83 14.07 -27.28
CA LEU A 9 -18.16 15.03 -26.40
C LEU A 9 -17.29 16.00 -27.21
N ASN A 10 -17.20 17.24 -26.73
CA ASN A 10 -16.28 18.21 -27.31
C ASN A 10 -14.85 17.66 -27.26
N GLU A 11 -14.09 17.82 -28.34
CA GLU A 11 -12.71 17.37 -28.47
C GLU A 11 -11.83 17.91 -27.35
N ASP A 12 -12.06 19.15 -26.90
CA ASP A 12 -11.35 19.73 -25.74
C ASP A 12 -11.59 18.92 -24.47
N VAL A 13 -12.85 18.52 -24.20
CA VAL A 13 -13.20 17.70 -23.04
C VAL A 13 -12.56 16.32 -23.13
N VAL A 14 -12.55 15.70 -24.31
CA VAL A 14 -11.90 14.40 -24.52
C VAL A 14 -10.38 14.51 -24.37
N LEU A 15 -9.76 15.59 -24.86
CA LEU A 15 -8.33 15.83 -24.75
C LEU A 15 -7.92 16.08 -23.31
N ILE A 16 -8.60 16.97 -22.59
CA ILE A 16 -8.34 17.27 -21.19
C ILE A 16 -8.50 16.00 -20.35
N ARG A 17 -9.55 15.20 -20.61
CA ARG A 17 -9.74 13.93 -19.95
C ARG A 17 -8.60 12.95 -20.22
N ALA A 18 -8.18 12.80 -21.48
CA ALA A 18 -7.04 11.94 -21.81
C ALA A 18 -5.74 12.41 -21.15
N LEU A 19 -5.50 13.73 -21.07
CA LEU A 19 -4.36 14.32 -20.38
C LEU A 19 -4.41 14.06 -18.88
N ARG A 20 -5.59 14.19 -18.26
CA ARG A 20 -5.80 13.95 -16.84
C ARG A 20 -5.60 12.47 -16.49
N ASP A 21 -6.30 11.58 -17.19
CA ASP A 21 -6.29 10.13 -16.92
C ASP A 21 -4.90 9.52 -17.19
N SER A 22 -4.15 10.06 -18.16
CA SER A 22 -2.79 9.59 -18.45
C SER A 22 -1.71 10.10 -17.49
N ASN A 23 -1.96 11.19 -16.74
CA ASN A 23 -0.91 11.85 -15.94
C ASN A 23 -1.19 11.87 -14.44
N LEU A 24 -2.46 11.96 -13.99
CA LEU A 24 -2.80 11.92 -12.56
C LEU A 24 -2.21 10.71 -11.82
N PRO A 25 -2.23 9.47 -12.37
CA PRO A 25 -1.63 8.33 -11.68
C PRO A 25 -0.11 8.45 -11.50
N LYS A 26 0.55 9.32 -12.27
CA LYS A 26 2.01 9.55 -12.25
C LYS A 26 2.45 10.61 -11.24
N PHE A 27 1.51 11.35 -10.65
CA PHE A 27 1.80 12.51 -9.82
C PHE A 27 1.68 12.20 -8.33
N LEU A 28 2.50 12.89 -7.53
CA LEU A 28 2.28 13.02 -6.09
C LEU A 28 1.15 14.03 -5.83
N THR A 29 0.70 14.11 -4.57
CA THR A 29 -0.40 15.01 -4.18
C THR A 29 -0.14 16.46 -4.61
N ASP A 30 1.03 17.01 -4.32
CA ASP A 30 1.38 18.40 -4.64
C ASP A 30 1.48 18.65 -6.15
N ASP A 31 1.97 17.67 -6.92
CA ASP A 31 2.09 17.74 -8.38
C ASP A 31 0.71 17.72 -9.07
N ALA A 32 -0.24 16.98 -8.49
CA ALA A 32 -1.61 16.90 -9.01
C ALA A 32 -2.32 18.26 -8.90
N ASP A 33 -2.10 19.00 -7.81
CA ASP A 33 -2.66 20.34 -7.63
C ASP A 33 -2.06 21.34 -8.62
N LEU A 34 -0.74 21.30 -8.84
CA LEU A 34 -0.06 22.12 -9.86
C LEU A 34 -0.57 21.81 -11.27
N PHE A 35 -0.71 20.52 -11.60
CA PHE A 35 -1.23 20.09 -12.89
C PHE A 35 -2.66 20.56 -13.12
N SER A 36 -3.51 20.50 -12.11
CA SER A 36 -4.89 21.02 -12.17
C SER A 36 -4.90 22.52 -12.47
N GLY A 37 -4.00 23.30 -11.84
CA GLY A 37 -3.80 24.71 -12.14
C GLY A 37 -3.42 24.97 -13.60
N ILE A 38 -2.44 24.22 -14.12
CA ILE A 38 -2.00 24.33 -15.53
C ILE A 38 -3.15 24.00 -16.50
N ILE A 39 -3.95 22.97 -16.21
CA ILE A 39 -5.10 22.61 -17.05
C ILE A 39 -6.17 23.71 -17.02
N SER A 40 -6.45 24.28 -15.85
CA SER A 40 -7.40 25.39 -15.72
C SER A 40 -6.95 26.63 -16.49
N ASP A 41 -5.65 26.92 -16.51
CA ASP A 41 -5.07 28.05 -17.25
C ASP A 41 -5.10 27.82 -18.78
N LEU A 42 -4.83 26.59 -19.22
CA LEU A 42 -4.82 26.24 -20.65
C LEU A 42 -6.24 26.10 -21.24
N PHE A 43 -7.20 25.65 -20.44
CA PHE A 43 -8.58 25.38 -20.86
C PHE A 43 -9.61 26.08 -19.95
N PRO A 44 -9.66 27.42 -19.96
CA PRO A 44 -10.54 28.17 -19.07
C PRO A 44 -12.03 27.91 -19.38
N GLY A 45 -12.81 27.66 -18.34
CA GLY A 45 -14.28 27.48 -18.44
C GLY A 45 -14.73 26.09 -18.87
N VAL A 46 -13.82 25.12 -19.04
CA VAL A 46 -14.18 23.73 -19.34
C VAL A 46 -14.43 22.95 -18.04
N ILE A 47 -15.68 22.54 -17.82
CA ILE A 47 -16.05 21.67 -16.70
C ILE A 47 -15.82 20.23 -17.13
N ILE A 48 -14.89 19.54 -16.48
CA ILE A 48 -14.63 18.13 -16.72
C ILE A 48 -15.64 17.32 -15.89
N PRO A 49 -16.56 16.58 -16.50
CA PRO A 49 -17.46 15.71 -15.74
C PRO A 49 -16.64 14.65 -15.01
N GLU A 50 -16.99 14.40 -13.74
CA GLU A 50 -16.48 13.24 -13.01
C GLU A 50 -16.95 11.97 -13.72
N HIS A 51 -16.06 10.99 -13.82
CA HIS A 51 -16.41 9.73 -14.43
C HIS A 51 -17.15 8.89 -13.40
N ASP A 52 -18.39 8.54 -13.71
CA ASP A 52 -19.14 7.60 -12.88
C ASP A 52 -18.62 6.18 -13.13
N TYR A 53 -17.87 5.66 -12.16
CA TYR A 53 -17.38 4.28 -12.20
C TYR A 53 -18.45 3.27 -11.78
N GLY A 54 -19.65 3.72 -11.39
CA GLY A 54 -20.85 2.93 -11.16
C GLY A 54 -20.58 1.67 -10.35
N SER A 55 -20.89 0.51 -10.95
CA SER A 55 -20.73 -0.82 -10.34
C SER A 55 -19.30 -1.12 -9.88
N LEU A 56 -18.27 -0.59 -10.53
CA LEU A 56 -16.88 -0.85 -10.14
C LEU A 56 -16.57 -0.22 -8.79
N GLN A 57 -16.91 1.06 -8.61
CA GLN A 57 -16.62 1.77 -7.37
C GLN A 57 -17.40 1.20 -6.19
N SER A 58 -18.69 0.88 -6.37
CA SER A 58 -19.48 0.24 -5.31
C SER A 58 -18.91 -1.13 -4.95
N THR A 59 -18.55 -1.95 -5.94
CA THR A 59 -17.98 -3.29 -5.70
C THR A 59 -16.63 -3.21 -4.99
N ILE A 60 -15.79 -2.22 -5.31
CA ILE A 60 -14.53 -1.99 -4.59
C ILE A 60 -14.80 -1.73 -3.11
N ILE A 61 -15.77 -0.87 -2.79
CA ILE A 61 -16.14 -0.57 -1.40
C ILE A 61 -16.68 -1.82 -0.70
N ASP A 62 -17.56 -2.58 -1.36
CA ASP A 62 -18.12 -3.82 -0.81
C ASP A 62 -17.03 -4.86 -0.52
N VAL A 63 -16.06 -5.01 -1.43
CA VAL A 63 -14.91 -5.91 -1.26
C VAL A 63 -13.99 -5.44 -0.12
N MET A 64 -13.75 -4.14 0.01
CA MET A 64 -12.98 -3.59 1.12
C MET A 64 -13.65 -3.91 2.46
N LEU A 65 -14.96 -3.69 2.57
CA LEU A 65 -15.75 -4.02 3.76
C LEU A 65 -15.78 -5.52 4.05
N ALA A 66 -15.91 -6.36 3.02
CA ALA A 66 -15.89 -7.82 3.16
C ALA A 66 -14.53 -8.34 3.68
N ARG A 67 -13.43 -7.63 3.38
CA ARG A 67 -12.10 -7.88 3.95
C ARG A 67 -11.87 -7.25 5.32
N GLY A 68 -12.87 -6.55 5.88
CA GLY A 68 -12.77 -5.86 7.16
C GLY A 68 -11.95 -4.57 7.13
N LEU A 69 -11.68 -4.02 5.93
CA LEU A 69 -10.90 -2.79 5.75
C LEU A 69 -11.79 -1.56 5.80
N GLN A 70 -11.20 -0.42 6.16
CA GLN A 70 -11.89 0.88 6.07
C GLN A 70 -11.94 1.38 4.62
N PRO A 71 -13.11 1.73 4.07
CA PRO A 71 -13.27 2.23 2.71
C PRO A 71 -12.84 3.71 2.61
N VAL A 72 -11.53 3.96 2.64
CA VAL A 72 -10.97 5.31 2.47
C VAL A 72 -11.10 5.74 1.00
N ALA A 73 -11.76 6.88 0.74
CA ALA A 73 -12.01 7.36 -0.62
C ALA A 73 -10.74 7.44 -1.49
N ARG A 74 -9.62 7.92 -0.92
CA ARG A 74 -8.33 7.98 -1.64
C ARG A 74 -7.85 6.60 -2.08
N MET A 75 -8.00 5.60 -1.21
CA MET A 75 -7.65 4.22 -1.54
C MET A 75 -8.52 3.66 -2.66
N VAL A 76 -9.83 3.92 -2.61
CA VAL A 76 -10.77 3.54 -3.69
C VAL A 76 -10.33 4.16 -5.02
N HIS A 77 -9.95 5.44 -5.01
CA HIS A 77 -9.44 6.12 -6.21
C HIS A 77 -8.15 5.47 -6.74
N LYS A 78 -7.21 5.06 -5.87
CA LYS A 78 -5.99 4.36 -6.30
C LYS A 78 -6.29 2.98 -6.91
N VAL A 79 -7.27 2.26 -6.40
CA VAL A 79 -7.74 1.00 -7.00
C VAL A 79 -8.30 1.23 -8.40
N ILE A 80 -9.07 2.31 -8.59
CA ILE A 80 -9.60 2.70 -9.89
C ILE A 80 -8.48 3.13 -10.85
N GLN A 81 -7.53 3.96 -10.40
CA GLN A 81 -6.37 4.35 -11.21
C GLN A 81 -5.52 3.15 -11.63
N PHE A 82 -5.36 2.17 -10.74
CA PHE A 82 -4.68 0.91 -11.07
C PHE A 82 -5.45 0.12 -12.13
N PHE A 83 -6.77 0.02 -12.03
CA PHE A 83 -7.62 -0.60 -13.04
C PHE A 83 -7.49 0.08 -14.42
N GLU A 84 -7.60 1.40 -14.49
CA GLU A 84 -7.49 2.16 -15.74
C GLU A 84 -6.10 1.96 -16.37
N THR A 85 -5.06 1.98 -15.55
CA THR A 85 -3.69 1.78 -16.00
C THR A 85 -3.49 0.36 -16.56
N MET A 86 -4.08 -0.66 -15.92
CA MET A 86 -4.02 -2.07 -16.34
C MET A 86 -4.76 -2.35 -17.65
N ILE A 87 -5.81 -1.59 -17.98
CA ILE A 87 -6.50 -1.69 -19.28
C ILE A 87 -5.57 -1.26 -20.42
N VAL A 88 -4.76 -0.23 -20.19
CA VAL A 88 -3.92 0.39 -21.22
C VAL A 88 -2.54 -0.28 -21.33
N ARG A 89 -1.96 -0.70 -20.20
CA ARG A 89 -0.60 -1.23 -20.11
C ARG A 89 -0.61 -2.63 -19.52
N HIS A 90 0.16 -3.53 -20.14
CA HIS A 90 0.39 -4.86 -19.58
C HIS A 90 1.48 -4.88 -18.50
N GLY A 91 2.33 -3.86 -18.44
CA GLY A 91 3.28 -3.64 -17.34
C GLY A 91 2.89 -2.43 -16.51
N VAL A 92 2.67 -2.61 -15.21
CA VAL A 92 2.24 -1.54 -14.29
C VAL A 92 3.09 -1.55 -13.02
N MET A 93 3.56 -0.38 -12.59
CA MET A 93 4.35 -0.18 -11.38
C MET A 93 3.53 0.58 -10.33
N LEU A 94 3.29 -0.06 -9.19
CA LEU A 94 2.78 0.55 -7.96
C LEU A 94 3.98 1.07 -7.17
N VAL A 95 4.13 2.40 -7.11
CA VAL A 95 5.30 3.06 -6.53
C VAL A 95 4.92 3.79 -5.26
N GLY A 96 5.63 3.50 -4.17
CA GLY A 96 5.43 4.20 -2.91
C GLY A 96 6.06 3.45 -1.75
N PRO A 97 6.26 4.10 -0.59
CA PRO A 97 6.88 3.47 0.56
C PRO A 97 6.08 2.28 1.11
N THR A 98 6.75 1.46 1.91
CA THR A 98 6.12 0.38 2.65
C THR A 98 5.00 0.90 3.54
N GLY A 99 3.89 0.16 3.62
CA GLY A 99 2.73 0.56 4.41
C GLY A 99 1.81 1.59 3.74
N GLY A 100 2.08 2.01 2.50
CA GLY A 100 1.14 2.84 1.71
C GLY A 100 -0.09 2.10 1.17
N GLY A 101 -0.20 0.78 1.37
CA GLY A 101 -1.34 -0.02 0.91
C GLY A 101 -1.20 -0.60 -0.51
N LYS A 102 -0.02 -0.56 -1.14
CA LYS A 102 0.22 -1.08 -2.50
C LYS A 102 -0.30 -2.51 -2.70
N THR A 103 0.05 -3.42 -1.78
CA THR A 103 -0.45 -4.78 -1.77
C THR A 103 -1.98 -4.86 -1.69
N THR A 104 -2.57 -4.01 -0.86
CA THR A 104 -4.03 -3.91 -0.69
C THR A 104 -4.70 -3.41 -1.96
N VAL A 105 -4.12 -2.43 -2.67
CA VAL A 105 -4.67 -1.89 -3.92
C VAL A 105 -4.89 -3.00 -4.95
N TYR A 106 -3.86 -3.78 -5.29
CA TYR A 106 -4.01 -4.79 -6.33
C TYR A 106 -4.88 -5.96 -5.86
N GLN A 107 -4.81 -6.35 -4.58
CA GLN A 107 -5.66 -7.42 -4.06
C GLN A 107 -7.14 -7.06 -4.07
N ILE A 108 -7.49 -5.82 -3.69
CA ILE A 108 -8.86 -5.33 -3.76
C ILE A 108 -9.34 -5.28 -5.21
N LEU A 109 -8.49 -4.84 -6.15
CA LEU A 109 -8.85 -4.89 -7.56
C LEU A 109 -9.12 -6.31 -8.04
N ALA A 110 -8.24 -7.27 -7.70
CA ALA A 110 -8.39 -8.67 -8.10
C ALA A 110 -9.72 -9.29 -7.62
N ASP A 111 -10.09 -9.01 -6.37
CA ASP A 111 -11.35 -9.44 -5.79
C ASP A 111 -12.55 -8.73 -6.42
N ALA A 112 -12.45 -7.42 -6.66
CA ALA A 112 -13.51 -6.64 -7.30
C ALA A 112 -13.80 -7.12 -8.73
N LEU A 113 -12.76 -7.40 -9.53
CA LEU A 113 -12.91 -7.96 -10.88
C LEU A 113 -13.59 -9.33 -10.85
N THR A 114 -13.24 -10.15 -9.85
CA THR A 114 -13.86 -11.47 -9.64
C THR A 114 -15.33 -11.33 -9.23
N ALA A 115 -15.66 -10.37 -8.37
CA ALA A 115 -17.03 -10.10 -7.92
C ALA A 115 -17.91 -9.59 -9.07
N LEU A 116 -17.41 -8.64 -9.87
CA LEU A 116 -18.10 -8.11 -11.06
C LEU A 116 -18.34 -9.20 -12.10
N PHE A 117 -17.36 -10.07 -12.33
CA PHE A 117 -17.52 -11.23 -13.23
C PHE A 117 -18.65 -12.15 -12.75
N LYS A 118 -18.71 -12.45 -11.45
CA LYS A 118 -19.80 -13.27 -10.87
C LYS A 118 -21.16 -12.58 -10.93
N ALA A 119 -21.19 -11.25 -10.85
CA ALA A 119 -22.41 -10.46 -11.02
C ALA A 119 -22.92 -10.41 -12.47
N GLY A 120 -22.14 -10.91 -13.45
CA GLY A 120 -22.54 -10.95 -14.86
C GLY A 120 -22.37 -9.62 -15.60
N GLU A 121 -21.55 -8.71 -15.05
CA GLU A 121 -21.27 -7.41 -15.68
C GLU A 121 -20.55 -7.59 -17.02
N THR A 122 -20.94 -6.81 -18.03
CA THR A 122 -20.57 -7.08 -19.44
C THR A 122 -19.18 -6.57 -19.85
N HIS A 123 -18.44 -5.91 -18.96
CA HIS A 123 -17.15 -5.33 -19.31
C HIS A 123 -16.09 -6.43 -19.53
N HIS A 124 -15.45 -6.45 -20.69
CA HIS A 124 -14.51 -7.50 -21.10
C HIS A 124 -13.33 -7.71 -20.13
N PHE A 125 -12.94 -6.66 -19.40
CA PHE A 125 -11.85 -6.72 -18.42
C PHE A 125 -12.28 -7.29 -17.06
N TYR A 126 -13.58 -7.38 -16.77
CA TYR A 126 -14.08 -7.99 -15.53
C TYR A 126 -13.98 -9.50 -15.64
N GLN A 127 -12.79 -10.02 -15.36
CA GLN A 127 -12.46 -11.43 -15.33
C GLN A 127 -11.76 -11.75 -14.00
N PRO A 128 -11.88 -12.98 -13.50
CA PRO A 128 -11.14 -13.40 -12.31
C PRO A 128 -9.64 -13.24 -12.50
N VAL A 129 -8.91 -13.09 -11.40
CA VAL A 129 -7.46 -12.83 -11.41
C VAL A 129 -6.72 -13.93 -10.67
N LYS A 130 -5.63 -14.43 -11.26
CA LYS A 130 -4.64 -15.31 -10.62
C LYS A 130 -3.34 -14.54 -10.44
N THR A 131 -2.78 -14.56 -9.23
CA THR A 131 -1.54 -13.84 -8.91
C THR A 131 -0.38 -14.80 -8.69
N TYR A 132 0.78 -14.49 -9.28
CA TYR A 132 2.06 -15.16 -9.06
C TYR A 132 3.02 -14.15 -8.44
N VAL A 133 3.22 -14.21 -7.12
CA VAL A 133 4.00 -13.21 -6.37
C VAL A 133 5.42 -13.73 -6.16
N LEU A 134 6.42 -12.92 -6.51
CA LEU A 134 7.83 -13.22 -6.30
C LEU A 134 8.61 -11.97 -5.91
N ASN A 135 9.68 -12.14 -5.13
CA ASN A 135 10.63 -11.07 -4.83
C ASN A 135 11.89 -11.25 -5.68
N PRO A 136 12.13 -10.43 -6.72
CA PRO A 136 13.27 -10.60 -7.62
C PRO A 136 14.63 -10.48 -6.93
N LYS A 137 14.68 -9.78 -5.78
CA LYS A 137 15.90 -9.48 -5.03
C LYS A 137 16.20 -10.47 -3.90
N SER A 138 15.25 -11.34 -3.56
CA SER A 138 15.48 -12.39 -2.55
C SER A 138 16.24 -13.60 -3.12
N ILE A 139 16.48 -13.64 -4.43
CA ILE A 139 17.13 -14.74 -5.14
C ILE A 139 18.19 -14.20 -6.10
N THR A 140 19.09 -15.08 -6.56
CA THR A 140 20.12 -14.74 -7.54
C THR A 140 19.53 -14.58 -8.94
N MET A 141 20.27 -13.93 -9.86
CA MET A 141 19.83 -13.81 -11.26
C MET A 141 19.64 -15.16 -11.96
N GLY A 142 20.49 -16.13 -11.67
CA GLY A 142 20.38 -17.48 -12.19
C GLY A 142 19.13 -18.19 -11.67
N GLU A 143 18.79 -18.01 -10.40
CA GLU A 143 17.53 -18.54 -9.85
C GLU A 143 16.28 -17.81 -10.35
N LEU A 144 16.40 -16.53 -10.73
CA LEU A 144 15.29 -15.74 -11.25
C LEU A 144 14.98 -16.08 -12.71
N TYR A 145 15.99 -16.07 -13.59
CA TYR A 145 15.82 -16.23 -15.04
C TYR A 145 16.24 -17.60 -15.58
N GLY A 146 17.02 -18.34 -14.81
CA GLY A 146 17.61 -19.61 -15.21
C GLY A 146 19.11 -19.47 -15.49
N GLU A 147 19.82 -20.56 -15.27
CA GLU A 147 21.26 -20.67 -15.48
C GLU A 147 21.64 -22.08 -15.92
N VAL A 148 22.81 -22.20 -16.54
CA VAL A 148 23.40 -23.50 -16.83
C VAL A 148 24.10 -23.99 -15.56
N ASN A 149 23.78 -25.19 -15.12
CA ASN A 149 24.46 -25.82 -14.00
C ASN A 149 25.90 -26.16 -14.41
N ASN A 150 26.90 -25.57 -13.75
CA ASN A 150 28.31 -25.77 -14.09
C ASN A 150 28.81 -27.22 -13.96
N LEU A 151 28.14 -28.06 -13.17
CA LEU A 151 28.53 -29.46 -12.97
C LEU A 151 27.87 -30.39 -13.98
N THR A 152 26.58 -30.20 -14.26
CA THR A 152 25.82 -31.09 -15.17
C THR A 152 25.77 -30.57 -16.60
N LEU A 153 26.11 -29.30 -16.83
CA LEU A 153 25.93 -28.56 -18.08
C LEU A 153 24.48 -28.50 -18.58
N GLU A 154 23.52 -28.84 -17.72
CA GLU A 154 22.09 -28.77 -18.03
C GLU A 154 21.52 -27.40 -17.66
N TRP A 155 20.53 -26.96 -18.43
CA TRP A 155 19.78 -25.74 -18.14
C TRP A 155 18.83 -25.97 -16.96
N LYS A 156 18.92 -25.08 -15.96
CA LYS A 156 17.98 -25.01 -14.85
C LYS A 156 17.12 -23.77 -15.03
N ASP A 157 15.81 -23.96 -15.12
CA ASP A 157 14.86 -22.85 -15.23
C ASP A 157 14.80 -22.00 -13.96
N GLY A 158 14.67 -20.69 -14.16
CA GLY A 158 14.44 -19.74 -13.08
C GLY A 158 12.96 -19.59 -12.71
N LEU A 159 12.71 -19.00 -11.54
CA LEU A 159 11.38 -18.80 -10.98
C LEU A 159 10.47 -17.92 -11.87
N MET A 160 11.03 -16.90 -12.53
CA MET A 160 10.30 -16.04 -13.45
C MET A 160 9.83 -16.83 -14.68
N ALA A 161 10.73 -17.61 -15.28
CA ALA A 161 10.43 -18.45 -16.43
C ALA A 161 9.32 -19.47 -16.10
N LEU A 162 9.41 -20.13 -14.96
CA LEU A 162 8.39 -21.08 -14.47
C LEU A 162 7.02 -20.41 -14.26
N SER A 163 7.01 -19.23 -13.63
CA SER A 163 5.77 -18.47 -13.36
C SER A 163 5.09 -18.02 -14.65
N VAL A 164 5.86 -17.44 -15.57
CA VAL A 164 5.38 -17.01 -16.90
C VAL A 164 4.87 -18.20 -17.70
N ARG A 165 5.63 -19.31 -17.74
CA ARG A 165 5.23 -20.50 -18.50
C ARG A 165 3.93 -21.11 -17.95
N THR A 166 3.77 -21.13 -16.63
CA THR A 166 2.53 -21.57 -15.98
C THR A 166 1.36 -20.66 -16.36
N ALA A 167 1.56 -19.34 -16.35
CA ALA A 167 0.55 -18.37 -16.75
C ALA A 167 0.16 -18.45 -18.24
N VAL A 168 1.13 -18.69 -19.13
CA VAL A 168 0.91 -18.85 -20.58
C VAL A 168 0.17 -20.15 -20.90
N ASN A 169 0.48 -21.23 -20.20
CA ASN A 169 -0.17 -22.53 -20.40
C ASN A 169 -1.63 -22.56 -19.91
N ASP A 170 -2.02 -21.59 -19.08
CA ASP A 170 -3.39 -21.43 -18.63
C ASP A 170 -4.25 -20.70 -19.69
N THR A 171 -5.01 -21.51 -20.44
CA THR A 171 -5.88 -21.07 -21.53
C THR A 171 -7.20 -20.44 -21.09
N SER A 172 -7.44 -20.29 -19.79
CA SER A 172 -8.60 -19.55 -19.26
C SER A 172 -8.60 -18.08 -19.71
N LYS A 173 -9.77 -17.43 -19.64
CA LYS A 173 -9.89 -15.98 -19.87
C LYS A 173 -9.51 -15.13 -18.66
N ASP A 174 -9.27 -15.78 -17.52
CA ASP A 174 -8.81 -15.14 -16.28
C ASP A 174 -7.54 -14.33 -16.54
N HIS A 175 -7.41 -13.21 -15.84
CA HIS A 175 -6.15 -12.46 -15.81
C HIS A 175 -5.10 -13.22 -15.02
N LYS A 176 -3.84 -13.13 -15.46
CA LYS A 176 -2.68 -13.69 -14.76
C LYS A 176 -1.72 -12.56 -14.44
N TRP A 177 -1.64 -12.18 -13.18
CA TRP A 177 -0.76 -11.11 -12.73
C TRP A 177 0.52 -11.71 -12.16
N ILE A 178 1.65 -11.36 -12.75
CA ILE A 178 2.96 -11.72 -12.25
C ILE A 178 3.46 -10.51 -11.46
N VAL A 179 3.44 -10.66 -10.13
CA VAL A 179 3.71 -9.58 -9.18
C VAL A 179 5.16 -9.69 -8.70
N CYS A 180 5.97 -8.71 -9.06
CA CYS A 180 7.33 -8.52 -8.57
C CYS A 180 7.30 -7.60 -7.36
N ASP A 181 7.38 -8.17 -6.16
CA ASP A 181 7.41 -7.43 -4.89
C ASP A 181 8.84 -7.27 -4.38
N GLY A 182 9.39 -6.08 -4.55
CA GLY A 182 10.76 -5.78 -4.12
C GLY A 182 11.39 -4.62 -4.88
N PRO A 183 12.58 -4.18 -4.46
CA PRO A 183 13.24 -3.05 -5.09
C PRO A 183 13.65 -3.37 -6.54
N VAL A 184 13.41 -2.41 -7.43
CA VAL A 184 13.94 -2.45 -8.80
C VAL A 184 15.45 -2.33 -8.75
N ASP A 185 16.11 -3.02 -9.66
CA ASP A 185 17.55 -2.91 -9.89
C ASP A 185 17.82 -3.03 -11.38
N ALA A 186 18.78 -2.25 -11.85
CA ALA A 186 19.12 -2.14 -13.26
C ALA A 186 19.40 -3.51 -13.90
N LEU A 187 20.05 -4.43 -13.17
CA LEU A 187 20.49 -5.70 -13.75
C LEU A 187 19.33 -6.64 -14.05
N TRP A 188 18.35 -6.78 -13.14
CA TRP A 188 17.24 -7.72 -13.40
C TRP A 188 16.18 -7.10 -14.29
N ILE A 189 15.90 -5.80 -14.16
CA ILE A 189 14.81 -5.16 -14.90
C ILE A 189 15.15 -4.98 -16.39
N GLU A 190 16.43 -4.90 -16.76
CA GLU A 190 16.84 -4.80 -18.16
C GLU A 190 16.41 -6.01 -18.99
N ASN A 191 16.48 -7.21 -18.42
CA ASN A 191 15.99 -8.45 -19.05
C ASN A 191 14.45 -8.45 -19.25
N MET A 192 13.72 -7.54 -18.60
CA MET A 192 12.27 -7.38 -18.76
C MET A 192 11.88 -6.38 -19.84
N ASN A 193 12.81 -5.63 -20.41
CA ASN A 193 12.48 -4.56 -21.36
C ASN A 193 11.70 -5.06 -22.59
N THR A 194 12.02 -6.27 -23.10
CA THR A 194 11.30 -6.90 -24.24
C THR A 194 9.94 -7.47 -23.84
N VAL A 195 9.72 -7.75 -22.55
CA VAL A 195 8.40 -8.12 -22.03
C VAL A 195 7.54 -6.87 -21.89
N LEU A 196 8.12 -5.76 -21.44
CA LEU A 196 7.40 -4.52 -21.12
C LEU A 196 7.08 -3.65 -22.33
N ASP A 197 7.74 -3.88 -23.46
CA ASP A 197 7.38 -3.24 -24.73
C ASP A 197 6.26 -3.99 -25.48
N ASP A 198 5.93 -3.50 -26.68
CA ASP A 198 4.85 -4.05 -27.51
C ASP A 198 5.12 -5.48 -28.02
N ASN A 199 6.36 -5.99 -27.92
CA ASN A 199 6.67 -7.37 -28.29
C ASN A 199 6.06 -8.38 -27.32
N LYS A 200 5.89 -7.99 -26.05
CA LYS A 200 5.33 -8.82 -24.97
C LYS A 200 6.01 -10.20 -24.89
N MET A 201 7.33 -10.22 -24.95
CA MET A 201 8.12 -11.45 -25.08
C MET A 201 9.25 -11.51 -24.05
N LEU A 202 9.24 -12.59 -23.26
CA LEU A 202 10.32 -12.92 -22.34
C LEU A 202 11.41 -13.67 -23.08
N CYS A 203 12.61 -13.11 -23.07
CA CYS A 203 13.80 -13.70 -23.67
C CYS A 203 14.71 -14.23 -22.57
N LEU A 204 14.96 -15.53 -22.55
CA LEU A 204 15.84 -16.18 -21.60
C LEU A 204 17.24 -16.38 -22.19
N ALA A 205 18.25 -16.59 -21.33
CA ALA A 205 19.64 -16.75 -21.76
C ALA A 205 19.88 -18.01 -22.59
N ASN A 206 19.05 -19.05 -22.43
CA ASN A 206 19.03 -20.24 -23.29
C ASN A 206 18.40 -19.99 -24.68
N SER A 207 18.13 -18.73 -25.04
CA SER A 207 17.44 -18.31 -26.27
C SER A 207 15.97 -18.74 -26.38
N GLU A 208 15.37 -19.27 -25.31
CA GLU A 208 13.92 -19.49 -25.25
C GLU A 208 13.20 -18.13 -25.27
N ARG A 209 12.11 -18.08 -26.04
CA ARG A 209 11.28 -16.89 -26.22
C ARG A 209 9.84 -17.22 -25.86
N ILE A 210 9.37 -16.70 -24.74
CA ILE A 210 8.02 -16.96 -24.23
C ILE A 210 7.17 -15.71 -24.49
N LYS A 211 6.17 -15.82 -25.38
CA LYS A 211 5.27 -14.71 -25.71
C LYS A 211 4.09 -14.66 -24.74
N PHE A 212 3.80 -13.50 -24.21
CA PHE A 212 2.69 -13.28 -23.28
C PHE A 212 1.36 -13.30 -24.06
N THR A 213 0.35 -13.90 -23.43
CA THR A 213 -1.04 -13.76 -23.88
C THR A 213 -1.61 -12.43 -23.38
N PRO A 214 -2.68 -11.89 -24.00
CA PRO A 214 -3.28 -10.62 -23.58
C PRO A 214 -3.76 -10.59 -22.13
N GLN A 215 -4.00 -11.74 -21.51
CA GLN A 215 -4.45 -11.89 -20.13
C GLN A 215 -3.31 -11.79 -19.11
N ILE A 216 -2.04 -11.82 -19.54
CA ILE A 216 -0.90 -11.76 -18.63
C ILE A 216 -0.47 -10.31 -18.44
N HIS A 217 -0.37 -9.90 -17.16
CA HIS A 217 0.10 -8.58 -16.76
C HIS A 217 1.30 -8.71 -15.83
N MET A 218 2.29 -7.85 -16.02
CA MET A 218 3.40 -7.64 -15.08
C MET A 218 3.02 -6.53 -14.12
N VAL A 219 3.03 -6.82 -12.83
CA VAL A 219 2.79 -5.83 -11.77
C VAL A 219 4.05 -5.72 -10.93
N PHE A 220 4.52 -4.51 -10.69
CA PHE A 220 5.69 -4.26 -9.85
C PHE A 220 5.25 -3.50 -8.60
N GLU A 221 5.54 -4.05 -7.44
CA GLU A 221 5.38 -3.37 -6.16
C GLU A 221 6.75 -2.88 -5.69
N VAL A 222 6.98 -1.55 -5.74
CA VAL A 222 8.32 -0.97 -5.57
C VAL A 222 8.27 0.25 -4.66
N GLN A 223 9.34 0.48 -3.88
CA GLN A 223 9.45 1.64 -3.01
C GLN A 223 9.73 2.93 -3.78
N ASP A 224 10.75 2.90 -4.63
CA ASP A 224 11.16 4.01 -5.48
C ASP A 224 11.76 3.50 -6.79
N LEU A 225 11.99 4.44 -7.72
CA LEU A 225 12.53 4.16 -9.05
C LEU A 225 13.93 4.75 -9.25
N LYS A 226 14.67 5.06 -8.17
CA LYS A 226 15.93 5.81 -8.27
C LYS A 226 16.99 5.14 -9.13
N VAL A 227 16.95 3.81 -9.21
CA VAL A 227 17.91 2.98 -9.96
C VAL A 227 17.31 2.43 -11.26
N ALA A 228 16.08 2.79 -11.60
CA ALA A 228 15.43 2.38 -12.84
C ALA A 228 15.78 3.35 -13.97
N SER A 229 16.06 2.82 -15.16
CA SER A 229 16.32 3.68 -16.33
C SER A 229 15.01 4.37 -16.78
N PRO A 230 15.07 5.64 -17.24
CA PRO A 230 13.89 6.31 -17.78
C PRO A 230 13.23 5.55 -18.94
N ALA A 231 14.03 4.82 -19.74
CA ALA A 231 13.52 3.98 -20.81
C ALA A 231 12.63 2.84 -20.28
N THR A 232 13.04 2.18 -19.20
CA THR A 232 12.23 1.14 -18.54
C THR A 232 10.95 1.73 -17.95
N VAL A 233 11.06 2.85 -17.22
CA VAL A 233 9.90 3.51 -16.60
C VAL A 233 8.89 3.97 -17.66
N SER A 234 9.34 4.43 -18.83
CA SER A 234 8.46 4.90 -19.91
C SER A 234 7.58 3.81 -20.54
N ARG A 235 7.95 2.54 -20.38
CA ARG A 235 7.21 1.39 -20.92
C ARG A 235 6.12 0.89 -19.98
N CYS A 236 6.23 1.22 -18.70
CA CYS A 236 5.26 0.84 -17.69
C CYS A 236 4.18 1.93 -17.49
N GLY A 237 2.98 1.49 -17.12
CA GLY A 237 2.02 2.34 -16.45
C GLY A 237 2.47 2.62 -15.02
N MET A 238 2.33 3.85 -14.55
CA MET A 238 2.77 4.26 -13.23
C MET A 238 1.57 4.61 -12.37
N VAL A 239 1.52 4.09 -11.15
CA VAL A 239 0.54 4.46 -10.14
C VAL A 239 1.30 4.78 -8.85
N TYR A 240 1.41 6.06 -8.52
CA TYR A 240 2.04 6.51 -7.30
C TYR A 240 1.06 6.45 -6.12
N ILE A 241 1.53 5.86 -5.04
CA ILE A 241 0.80 5.70 -3.79
C ILE A 241 1.54 6.51 -2.73
N ASP A 242 0.98 7.66 -2.43
CA ASP A 242 1.52 8.60 -1.46
C ASP A 242 1.13 8.12 -0.03
N PRO A 243 2.10 7.93 0.89
CA PRO A 243 1.81 7.52 2.27
C PRO A 243 0.90 8.51 3.02
N GLU A 244 0.92 9.80 2.66
CA GLU A 244 0.10 10.83 3.29
C GLU A 244 -1.39 10.70 2.96
N GLU A 245 -1.75 9.92 1.93
CA GLU A 245 -3.14 9.69 1.56
C GLU A 245 -3.85 8.71 2.49
N LEU A 246 -3.17 7.62 2.88
CA LEU A 246 -3.75 6.59 3.76
C LEU A 246 -3.51 6.91 5.23
N LYS A 247 -2.32 7.44 5.56
CA LYS A 247 -1.83 7.64 6.93
C LYS A 247 -1.96 6.36 7.77
N TRP A 248 -2.13 6.51 9.08
CA TRP A 248 -2.15 5.40 10.04
C TRP A 248 -3.54 5.11 10.63
N MET A 249 -4.47 6.08 10.60
CA MET A 249 -5.79 5.95 11.24
C MET A 249 -6.64 4.79 10.70
N PRO A 250 -6.75 4.58 9.37
CA PRO A 250 -7.56 3.49 8.82
C PRO A 250 -7.06 2.11 9.25
N TYR A 251 -5.74 1.97 9.46
CA TYR A 251 -5.13 0.77 9.98
C TYR A 251 -5.58 0.51 11.43
N VAL A 252 -5.53 1.52 12.30
CA VAL A 252 -5.94 1.41 13.70
C VAL A 252 -7.42 1.07 13.82
N GLN A 253 -8.29 1.71 13.04
CA GLN A 253 -9.72 1.41 13.01
C GLN A 253 -10.00 -0.04 12.59
N THR A 254 -9.28 -0.54 11.58
CA THR A 254 -9.35 -1.94 11.16
C THR A 254 -8.87 -2.89 12.25
N TRP A 255 -7.76 -2.56 12.91
CA TRP A 255 -7.21 -3.34 14.03
C TRP A 255 -8.20 -3.40 15.21
N ILE A 256 -8.76 -2.27 15.64
CA ILE A 256 -9.77 -2.21 16.72
C ILE A 256 -11.02 -3.03 16.38
N ALA A 257 -11.48 -2.97 15.13
CA ALA A 257 -12.61 -3.76 14.67
C ALA A 257 -12.31 -5.28 14.74
N GLY A 258 -11.07 -5.67 14.45
CA GLY A 258 -10.59 -7.05 14.53
C GLY A 258 -10.31 -7.56 15.94
N LEU A 259 -10.30 -6.70 16.97
CA LEU A 259 -10.05 -7.12 18.35
C LEU A 259 -11.13 -8.09 18.85
N PRO A 260 -10.75 -9.13 19.62
CA PRO A 260 -11.68 -10.12 20.14
C PRO A 260 -12.83 -9.50 20.94
N SER A 261 -13.98 -10.18 20.94
CA SER A 261 -15.19 -9.77 21.69
C SER A 261 -15.00 -9.68 23.21
N LYS A 262 -13.84 -10.10 23.74
CA LYS A 262 -13.46 -9.91 25.14
C LYS A 262 -13.25 -8.44 25.50
N ILE A 263 -12.91 -7.59 24.52
CA ILE A 263 -12.80 -6.15 24.71
C ILE A 263 -14.15 -5.55 24.35
N ASN A 264 -14.81 -4.92 25.32
CA ASN A 264 -16.10 -4.26 25.13
C ASN A 264 -15.99 -2.99 24.25
N ASP A 265 -17.12 -2.54 23.72
CA ASP A 265 -17.14 -1.41 22.79
C ASP A 265 -16.71 -0.08 23.44
N ASP A 266 -16.99 0.10 24.73
CA ASP A 266 -16.54 1.28 25.49
C ASP A 266 -15.00 1.34 25.58
N THR A 267 -14.35 0.20 25.82
CA THR A 267 -12.88 0.12 25.83
C THR A 267 -12.30 0.29 24.44
N LYS A 268 -12.94 -0.27 23.40
CA LYS A 268 -12.52 -0.04 22.00
C LYS A 268 -12.56 1.45 21.63
N LYS A 269 -13.64 2.14 22.03
CA LYS A 269 -13.78 3.58 21.85
C LYS A 269 -12.71 4.36 22.62
N HIS A 270 -12.49 4.01 23.89
CA HIS A 270 -11.45 4.62 24.70
C HIS A 270 -10.05 4.46 24.08
N ILE A 271 -9.72 3.27 23.56
CA ILE A 271 -8.46 3.05 22.84
C ILE A 271 -8.38 3.99 21.63
N LEU A 272 -9.42 4.06 20.79
CA LEU A 272 -9.43 4.93 19.62
C LEU A 272 -9.19 6.41 19.99
N ASP A 273 -9.84 6.90 21.05
CA ASP A 273 -9.67 8.27 21.55
C ASP A 273 -8.22 8.56 21.96
N LEU A 274 -7.51 7.57 22.55
CA LEU A 274 -6.08 7.70 22.88
C LEU A 274 -5.22 7.82 21.61
N PHE A 275 -5.51 7.02 20.57
CA PHE A 275 -4.80 7.13 19.30
C PHE A 275 -5.01 8.50 18.64
N GLU A 276 -6.27 8.95 18.53
CA GLU A 276 -6.64 10.24 17.95
C GLU A 276 -5.97 11.42 18.66
N ARG A 277 -5.91 11.37 20.00
CA ARG A 277 -5.39 12.47 20.81
C ARG A 277 -3.87 12.57 20.80
N TYR A 278 -3.15 11.45 20.74
CA TYR A 278 -1.73 11.43 21.08
C TYR A 278 -0.78 11.11 19.92
N ILE A 279 -1.19 10.28 18.96
CA ILE A 279 -0.26 9.71 17.97
C ILE A 279 0.27 10.76 17.01
N GLU A 280 -0.61 11.59 16.46
CA GLU A 280 -0.24 12.56 15.43
C GLU A 280 0.83 13.55 15.90
N ASP A 281 0.70 14.06 17.13
CA ASP A 281 1.66 15.00 17.71
C ASP A 281 3.00 14.33 18.02
N GLY A 282 2.99 13.06 18.44
CA GLY A 282 4.19 12.25 18.63
C GLY A 282 4.97 12.03 17.35
N LEU A 283 4.27 11.62 16.29
CA LEU A 283 4.88 11.41 14.97
C LEU A 283 5.47 12.72 14.45
N LYS A 284 4.76 13.85 14.57
CA LYS A 284 5.27 15.17 14.20
C LYS A 284 6.50 15.58 15.01
N PHE A 285 6.51 15.30 16.32
CA PHE A 285 7.66 15.60 17.17
C PHE A 285 8.89 14.81 16.71
N VAL A 286 8.76 13.49 16.53
CA VAL A 286 9.85 12.61 16.08
C VAL A 286 10.39 13.07 14.73
N THR A 287 9.51 13.31 13.75
CA THR A 287 9.91 13.67 12.38
C THR A 287 10.55 15.06 12.30
N ARG A 288 10.13 16.04 13.12
CA ARG A 288 10.62 17.42 13.05
C ARG A 288 11.79 17.73 13.97
N LYS A 289 11.88 17.06 15.14
CA LYS A 289 12.79 17.43 16.22
C LYS A 289 13.80 16.36 16.61
N CYS A 290 13.64 15.12 16.13
CA CYS A 290 14.50 14.03 16.52
C CYS A 290 15.20 13.37 15.34
N THR A 291 16.28 12.64 15.62
CA THR A 291 16.92 11.75 14.66
C THR A 291 16.69 10.31 15.08
N GLN A 292 16.34 9.47 14.12
CA GLN A 292 16.10 8.04 14.32
C GLN A 292 17.37 7.26 13.95
N ALA A 293 17.66 6.18 14.67
CA ALA A 293 18.82 5.33 14.37
C ALA A 293 18.65 4.59 13.03
N ILE A 294 17.42 4.15 12.74
CA ILE A 294 17.05 3.49 11.48
C ILE A 294 15.89 4.25 10.83
N PRO A 295 15.90 4.52 9.51
CA PRO A 295 14.74 5.10 8.83
C PRO A 295 13.50 4.22 8.99
N GLN A 296 12.40 4.80 9.47
CA GLN A 296 11.16 4.07 9.73
C GLN A 296 9.95 4.90 9.32
N VAL A 297 9.01 4.26 8.61
CA VAL A 297 7.71 4.86 8.24
C VAL A 297 6.78 4.97 9.45
N ASP A 298 5.92 5.99 9.47
CA ASP A 298 5.06 6.27 10.62
C ASP A 298 4.04 5.16 10.91
N ILE A 299 3.47 4.56 9.85
CA ILE A 299 2.57 3.42 10.00
C ILE A 299 3.25 2.22 10.67
N SER A 300 4.57 2.04 10.52
CA SER A 300 5.31 0.99 11.22
C SER A 300 5.38 1.27 12.73
N LYS A 301 5.56 2.53 13.15
CA LYS A 301 5.52 2.92 14.57
C LYS A 301 4.15 2.62 15.18
N VAL A 302 3.09 2.99 14.46
CA VAL A 302 1.70 2.75 14.90
C VAL A 302 1.38 1.25 14.93
N THR A 303 1.83 0.49 13.94
CA THR A 303 1.70 -0.99 13.92
C THR A 303 2.39 -1.62 15.12
N THR A 304 3.62 -1.20 15.44
CA THR A 304 4.35 -1.67 16.63
C THR A 304 3.57 -1.36 17.91
N LEU A 305 2.98 -0.17 18.02
CA LEU A 305 2.13 0.19 19.16
C LEU A 305 0.94 -0.76 19.28
N CYS A 306 0.21 -0.99 18.19
CA CYS A 306 -0.93 -1.92 18.16
C CYS A 306 -0.52 -3.33 18.60
N CYS A 307 0.58 -3.87 18.05
CA CYS A 307 1.10 -5.18 18.43
C CYS A 307 1.47 -5.28 19.91
N LEU A 308 2.14 -4.26 20.46
CA LEU A 308 2.50 -4.22 21.88
C LEU A 308 1.27 -4.11 22.78
N LEU A 309 0.33 -3.24 22.42
CA LEU A 309 -0.90 -3.03 23.18
C LEU A 309 -1.77 -4.28 23.19
N GLU A 310 -1.93 -4.93 22.03
CA GLU A 310 -2.63 -6.21 21.92
C GLU A 310 -1.95 -7.30 22.77
N SER A 311 -0.62 -7.38 22.72
CA SER A 311 0.15 -8.36 23.49
C SER A 311 0.02 -8.15 25.00
N LEU A 312 0.01 -6.91 25.48
CA LEU A 312 -0.09 -6.60 26.91
C LEU A 312 -1.51 -6.68 27.45
N LEU A 313 -2.53 -6.36 26.63
CA LEU A 313 -3.93 -6.45 27.03
C LEU A 313 -4.48 -7.88 26.95
N LEU A 314 -4.10 -8.65 25.91
CA LEU A 314 -4.65 -9.98 25.64
C LEU A 314 -3.70 -11.12 26.01
N GLY A 315 -2.43 -10.82 26.32
CA GLY A 315 -1.43 -11.80 26.68
C GLY A 315 -1.66 -12.45 28.06
N LYS A 316 -0.87 -13.47 28.35
CA LYS A 316 -0.88 -14.12 29.67
C LYS A 316 -0.42 -13.13 30.73
N GLY A 317 -1.29 -12.84 31.71
CA GLY A 317 -1.02 -11.84 32.74
C GLY A 317 -1.54 -10.44 32.40
N GLY A 318 -2.30 -10.28 31.31
CA GLY A 318 -3.05 -9.06 31.03
C GLY A 318 -4.14 -8.76 32.08
N PRO A 319 -4.71 -7.55 32.05
CA PRO A 319 -5.74 -7.14 33.00
C PRO A 319 -7.02 -7.98 32.86
N ASP A 320 -7.78 -8.07 33.95
CA ASP A 320 -9.14 -8.62 33.89
C ASP A 320 -10.06 -7.65 33.13
N LEU A 321 -10.37 -7.99 31.88
CA LEU A 321 -11.18 -7.17 30.98
C LEU A 321 -12.64 -7.02 31.43
N MET A 322 -13.07 -7.74 32.47
CA MET A 322 -14.42 -7.66 33.05
C MET A 322 -14.47 -6.78 34.32
N MET A 323 -13.36 -6.12 34.68
CA MET A 323 -13.31 -5.23 35.84
C MET A 323 -14.11 -3.93 35.63
N ASP A 324 -14.19 -3.11 36.68
CA ASP A 324 -14.82 -1.78 36.60
C ASP A 324 -14.21 -0.94 35.46
N GLN A 325 -15.08 -0.35 34.63
CA GLN A 325 -14.68 0.35 33.40
C GLN A 325 -13.70 1.50 33.66
N THR A 326 -13.83 2.21 34.78
CA THR A 326 -12.94 3.33 35.14
C THR A 326 -11.53 2.82 35.43
N ARG A 327 -11.43 1.69 36.14
CA ARG A 327 -10.15 1.04 36.44
C ARG A 327 -9.54 0.44 35.19
N LEU A 328 -10.35 -0.16 34.33
CA LEU A 328 -9.92 -0.71 33.05
C LEU A 328 -9.36 0.38 32.14
N ASN A 329 -10.06 1.50 31.96
CA ASN A 329 -9.60 2.65 31.18
C ASN A 329 -8.25 3.17 31.70
N SER A 330 -8.09 3.30 33.02
CA SER A 330 -6.80 3.73 33.59
C SER A 330 -5.67 2.75 33.26
N ILE A 331 -5.88 1.44 33.35
CA ILE A 331 -4.87 0.44 32.99
C ILE A 331 -4.56 0.47 31.49
N VAL A 332 -5.60 0.60 30.65
CA VAL A 332 -5.46 0.71 29.19
C VAL A 332 -4.66 1.95 28.82
N CYS A 333 -4.97 3.11 29.42
CA CYS A 333 -4.23 4.35 29.22
C CYS A 333 -2.75 4.21 29.64
N GLN A 334 -2.47 3.60 30.79
CA GLN A 334 -1.09 3.38 31.26
C GLN A 334 -0.32 2.44 30.33
N THR A 335 -0.98 1.38 29.87
CA THR A 335 -0.40 0.42 28.93
C THR A 335 -0.17 1.07 27.57
N PHE A 336 -1.09 1.92 27.10
CA PHE A 336 -0.94 2.71 25.90
C PHE A 336 0.28 3.65 25.99
N VAL A 337 0.44 4.39 27.09
CA VAL A 337 1.61 5.27 27.30
C VAL A 337 2.91 4.46 27.24
N PHE A 338 2.96 3.31 27.89
CA PHE A 338 4.12 2.41 27.82
C PHE A 338 4.41 1.97 26.38
N CYS A 339 3.40 1.44 25.67
CA CYS A 339 3.55 1.03 24.27
C CYS A 339 3.99 2.18 23.37
N TYR A 340 3.42 3.37 23.58
CA TYR A 340 3.72 4.58 22.83
C TYR A 340 5.20 4.98 22.96
N VAL A 341 5.76 4.97 24.18
CA VAL A 341 7.17 5.29 24.40
C VAL A 341 8.07 4.32 23.63
N TRP A 342 7.77 3.02 23.70
CA TRP A 342 8.55 2.00 23.00
C TRP A 342 8.37 2.01 21.47
N SER A 343 7.19 2.36 20.97
CA SER A 343 6.89 2.33 19.55
C SER A 343 7.29 3.62 18.81
N VAL A 344 7.00 4.78 19.40
CA VAL A 344 7.28 6.10 18.80
C VAL A 344 8.69 6.55 19.16
N GLY A 345 9.13 6.34 20.40
CA GLY A 345 10.42 6.78 20.92
C GLY A 345 11.55 5.74 20.84
N GLY A 346 11.24 4.45 20.71
CA GLY A 346 12.24 3.37 20.85
C GLY A 346 13.35 3.35 19.79
N ASN A 347 13.15 4.03 18.65
CA ASN A 347 14.13 4.13 17.57
C ASN A 347 14.87 5.50 17.56
N LEU A 348 14.67 6.33 18.58
CA LEU A 348 15.36 7.62 18.71
C LEU A 348 16.80 7.43 19.17
N THR A 349 17.71 8.27 18.68
CA THR A 349 19.09 8.29 19.20
C THR A 349 19.15 8.91 20.59
N GLU A 350 20.15 8.51 21.38
CA GLU A 350 20.31 8.86 22.82
C GLU A 350 20.19 10.37 23.08
N ASN A 351 20.69 11.20 22.16
CA ASN A 351 20.65 12.66 22.27
C ASN A 351 19.24 13.27 22.36
N TYR A 352 18.20 12.53 21.96
CA TYR A 352 16.82 13.01 21.94
C TYR A 352 15.95 12.40 23.04
N TRP A 353 16.48 11.50 23.88
CA TRP A 353 15.70 10.83 24.92
C TRP A 353 15.16 11.81 25.96
N ASP A 354 15.98 12.75 26.45
CA ASP A 354 15.54 13.76 27.42
C ASP A 354 14.47 14.71 26.85
N ALA A 355 14.65 15.10 25.59
CA ALA A 355 13.70 15.96 24.88
C ALA A 355 12.36 15.23 24.66
N PHE A 356 12.42 13.93 24.30
CA PHE A 356 11.24 13.10 24.14
C PHE A 356 10.54 12.82 25.47
N ASP A 357 11.27 12.48 26.54
CA ASP A 357 10.71 12.31 27.90
C ASP A 357 9.96 13.57 28.35
N THR A 358 10.57 14.75 28.15
CA THR A 358 9.93 16.03 28.47
C THR A 358 8.64 16.23 27.67
N PHE A 359 8.66 15.94 26.36
CA PHE A 359 7.48 16.04 25.48
C PHE A 359 6.36 15.10 25.94
N ILE A 360 6.66 13.83 26.26
CA ILE A 360 5.67 12.86 26.74
C ILE A 360 5.05 13.30 28.06
N ARG A 361 5.86 13.77 29.02
CA ARG A 361 5.34 14.26 30.30
C ARG A 361 4.34 15.38 30.13
N GLN A 362 4.63 16.33 29.24
CA GLN A 362 3.72 17.44 28.91
C GLN A 362 2.47 16.93 28.19
N GLN A 363 2.64 16.04 27.21
CA GLN A 363 1.55 15.52 26.39
C GLN A 363 0.50 14.77 27.23
N PHE A 364 0.92 14.03 28.26
CA PHE A 364 0.03 13.28 29.15
C PHE A 364 -0.27 13.98 30.49
N GLU A 365 0.17 15.23 30.67
CA GLU A 365 0.00 15.96 31.94
C GLU A 365 -1.48 16.13 32.31
N ASP A 366 -2.32 16.47 31.35
CA ASP A 366 -3.75 16.72 31.60
C ASP A 366 -4.60 15.44 31.62
N ASN A 367 -3.98 14.25 31.49
CA ASN A 367 -4.71 12.99 31.52
C ASN A 367 -4.69 12.37 32.93
N PRO A 368 -5.82 12.39 33.67
CA PRO A 368 -5.88 11.82 35.02
C PRO A 368 -5.73 10.29 35.01
N GLU A 369 -6.11 9.60 33.93
CA GLU A 369 -6.02 8.14 33.82
C GLU A 369 -4.58 7.67 33.60
N ALA A 370 -3.73 8.54 33.03
CA ALA A 370 -2.29 8.36 32.96
C ALA A 370 -1.59 8.57 34.33
N LYS A 371 -2.27 9.16 35.32
CA LYS A 371 -1.73 9.50 36.65
C LYS A 371 -2.31 8.58 37.74
N SER A 372 -1.61 7.51 38.12
CA SER A 372 -1.95 6.75 39.35
C SER A 372 -0.75 6.19 40.14
N SER A 373 -0.74 6.57 41.43
CA SER A 373 -0.01 6.12 42.65
C SER A 373 1.51 5.92 42.67
N ASN A 374 2.16 5.55 41.59
CA ASN A 374 3.63 5.60 41.52
C ASN A 374 3.96 6.53 40.38
N LYS A 375 4.79 7.54 40.64
CA LYS A 375 5.39 8.38 39.59
C LYS A 375 5.81 7.44 38.47
N LEU A 376 5.12 7.51 37.32
CA LEU A 376 5.63 7.00 36.05
C LEU A 376 6.90 7.82 35.79
N GLU A 377 7.99 7.37 36.41
CA GLU A 377 9.33 7.71 36.01
C GLU A 377 9.48 7.05 34.65
N ILE A 378 9.07 7.77 33.60
CA ILE A 378 9.31 7.39 32.20
C ILE A 378 10.80 7.06 32.00
N SER A 379 11.70 7.66 32.81
CA SER A 379 13.10 7.29 32.95
C SER A 379 13.34 5.82 33.34
N LYS A 380 12.48 5.14 34.11
CA LYS A 380 12.63 3.70 34.41
C LYS A 380 12.24 2.78 33.25
N TYR A 381 11.58 3.31 32.23
CA TYR A 381 11.16 2.55 31.04
C TYR A 381 12.04 2.79 29.83
N ILE A 382 12.97 3.76 29.90
CA ILE A 382 13.91 4.13 28.83
C ILE A 382 15.32 3.54 29.06
N TYR A 383 15.61 2.97 30.24
CA TYR A 383 16.91 2.36 30.58
C TYR A 383 16.81 0.89 30.98
#